data_AF-A0A537W2M7-F1
#
_entry.id   AF-A0A537W2M7-F1
#
_cell.length_a   1.000
_cell.length_b   1.000
_cell.length_c   1.000
_cell.angle_alpha   90.00
_cell.angle_beta   90.00
_cell.angle_gamma   90.00
#
_symmetry.space_group_name_H-M   'P 1'
#
loop_
_entity.id
_entity.type
_entity.pdbx_description
1 polymer ?
#
loop_
_entity_poly.entity_id
_entity_poly.type
_entity_poly.pdbx_seq_one_letter_code
_entity_poly.pdbx_strand_id
1 'polypeptide(L)'
;VLLAQKAGLEIGERGGVRCTSRLETSVSGVYAAGDICEYESVIHGGAHLRIEHWDVAFNHGKTAALNMLGRDVPHQEVPYFYSVLAGLGELEYVGPAYEWDEEIVRGSFEEASFTNWYLKDGVVKAALTWGRSADLEAARKLIVDGAPLDERQRAALADPSS
;
A
#
# COMPACT_ATOMS: atom_id res chain seq x y z
N VAL A 1 -12.45 16.43 -6.11
CA VAL A 1 -13.09 16.68 -4.78
C VAL A 1 -14.13 17.80 -4.72
N LEU A 2 -14.26 18.70 -5.70
CA LEU A 2 -15.19 19.84 -5.62
C LEU A 2 -16.66 19.47 -5.34
N LEU A 3 -17.16 18.36 -5.90
CA LEU A 3 -18.53 17.89 -5.62
C LEU A 3 -18.69 17.46 -4.17
N ALA A 4 -17.73 16.68 -3.64
CA ALA A 4 -17.72 16.21 -2.26
C ALA A 4 -17.70 17.36 -1.26
N GLN A 5 -16.84 18.37 -1.49
CA GLN A 5 -16.80 19.59 -0.68
C GLN A 5 -18.14 20.32 -0.68
N LYS A 6 -18.74 20.52 -1.86
CA LYS A 6 -20.05 21.17 -1.98
C LYS A 6 -21.18 20.37 -1.30
N ALA A 7 -21.04 19.04 -1.23
CA ALA A 7 -21.97 18.16 -0.54
C ALA A 7 -21.73 18.09 0.97
N GLY A 8 -20.73 18.79 1.51
CA GLY A 8 -20.40 18.79 2.94
C GLY A 8 -19.66 17.52 3.41
N LEU A 9 -19.07 16.74 2.50
CA LEU A 9 -18.21 15.63 2.87
C LEU A 9 -16.89 16.15 3.43
N GLU A 10 -16.39 15.48 4.46
CA GLU A 10 -15.07 15.76 5.02
C GLU A 10 -13.98 15.47 3.98
N ILE A 11 -13.07 16.42 3.81
CA ILE A 11 -11.89 16.28 2.95
C ILE A 11 -10.69 16.14 3.88
N GLY A 12 -9.94 15.06 3.70
CA GLY A 12 -8.74 14.80 4.48
C GLY A 12 -7.55 15.64 4.04
N GLU A 13 -6.50 15.58 4.84
CA GLU A 13 -5.29 16.41 4.69
C GLU A 13 -4.51 16.09 3.42
N ARG A 14 -4.69 14.88 2.85
CA ARG A 14 -4.07 14.50 1.57
C ARG A 14 -4.93 14.93 0.37
N GLY A 15 -6.03 15.63 0.59
CA GLY A 15 -6.90 16.19 -0.44
C GLY A 15 -7.90 15.20 -1.04
N GLY A 16 -8.12 14.05 -0.40
CA GLY A 16 -9.16 13.08 -0.75
C GLY A 16 -10.42 13.22 0.11
N VAL A 17 -11.49 12.55 -0.27
CA VAL A 17 -12.67 12.38 0.59
C VAL A 17 -12.28 11.48 1.75
N ARG A 18 -12.40 12.00 2.97
CA ARG A 18 -12.07 11.28 4.19
C ARG A 18 -13.02 10.11 4.35
N CYS A 19 -12.46 8.92 4.51
CA CYS A 19 -13.22 7.69 4.70
C CYS A 19 -12.69 6.88 5.88
N THR A 20 -13.59 6.14 6.51
CA THR A 20 -13.24 5.13 7.51
C THR A 20 -12.52 3.95 6.86
N SER A 21 -12.04 3.01 7.67
CA SER A 21 -11.51 1.73 7.22
C SER A 21 -12.50 0.89 6.41
N ARG A 22 -13.79 1.22 6.42
CA ARG A 22 -14.86 0.57 5.62
C ARG A 22 -15.14 1.30 4.30
N LEU A 23 -14.36 2.35 4.00
CA LEU A 23 -14.55 3.25 2.86
C LEU A 23 -15.83 4.10 2.91
N GLU A 24 -16.47 4.19 4.09
CA GLU A 24 -17.63 5.07 4.32
C GLU A 24 -17.14 6.49 4.61
N THR A 25 -17.80 7.48 4.02
CA THR A 25 -17.49 8.91 4.19
C THR A 25 -18.06 9.46 5.50
N SER A 26 -17.92 10.77 5.75
CA SER A 26 -18.56 11.45 6.88
C SER A 26 -20.09 11.45 6.84
N VAL A 27 -20.71 11.05 5.73
CA VAL A 27 -22.16 10.90 5.60
C VAL A 27 -22.51 9.42 5.53
N SER A 28 -23.38 8.97 6.44
CA SER A 28 -23.77 7.58 6.53
C SER A 28 -24.43 7.08 5.23
N GLY A 29 -24.03 5.88 4.79
CA GLY A 29 -24.49 5.26 3.55
C GLY A 29 -23.82 5.81 2.29
N VAL A 30 -22.92 6.80 2.40
CA VAL A 30 -22.15 7.33 1.28
C VAL A 30 -20.71 6.83 1.37
N TYR A 31 -20.20 6.29 0.27
CA TYR A 31 -18.88 5.68 0.17
C TYR A 31 -18.04 6.36 -0.92
N ALA A 32 -16.71 6.33 -0.76
CA ALA A 32 -15.77 6.74 -1.81
C ALA A 32 -14.77 5.62 -2.12
N ALA A 33 -14.38 5.51 -3.40
CA ALA A 33 -13.48 4.49 -3.90
C ALA A 33 -12.55 5.09 -4.97
N GLY A 34 -11.42 4.43 -5.23
CA GLY A 34 -10.38 4.92 -6.15
C GLY A 34 -9.64 6.16 -5.66
N ASP A 35 -9.04 6.89 -6.60
CA ASP A 35 -8.06 7.98 -6.39
C ASP A 35 -8.54 9.10 -5.46
N ILE A 36 -9.85 9.31 -5.40
CA ILE A 36 -10.48 10.34 -4.55
C ILE A 36 -10.56 9.91 -3.08
N CYS A 37 -10.43 8.63 -2.77
CA CYS A 37 -10.65 8.10 -1.42
C CYS A 37 -9.39 8.26 -0.55
N GLU A 38 -9.52 8.98 0.57
CA GLU A 38 -8.53 9.03 1.63
C GLU A 38 -9.02 8.16 2.80
N TYR A 39 -8.57 6.91 2.84
CA TYR A 39 -9.08 5.88 3.75
C TYR A 39 -8.16 5.65 4.95
N GLU A 40 -8.75 5.35 6.09
CA GLU A 40 -8.04 4.82 7.26
C GLU A 40 -7.55 3.38 6.97
N SER A 41 -6.23 3.18 6.88
CA SER A 41 -5.66 1.86 6.62
C SER A 41 -5.44 1.07 7.91
N VAL A 42 -6.14 -0.05 8.06
CA VAL A 42 -5.95 -0.96 9.20
C VAL A 42 -4.59 -1.66 9.17
N ILE A 43 -3.96 -1.77 8.00
CA ILE A 43 -2.62 -2.35 7.83
C ILE A 43 -1.53 -1.38 8.31
N HIS A 44 -1.74 -0.07 8.13
CA HIS A 44 -0.74 0.96 8.44
C HIS A 44 -1.06 1.69 9.75
N GLY A 45 -1.54 0.96 10.76
CA GLY A 45 -1.77 1.49 12.10
C GLY A 45 -2.83 2.60 12.18
N GLY A 46 -3.83 2.58 11.29
CA GLY A 46 -4.88 3.60 11.23
C GLY A 46 -4.46 4.88 10.50
N ALA A 47 -3.28 4.91 9.86
CA ALA A 47 -2.88 6.03 9.04
C ALA A 47 -3.86 6.25 7.88
N HIS A 48 -4.12 7.51 7.55
CA HIS A 48 -4.93 7.87 6.39
C HIS A 48 -4.09 7.86 5.12
N LEU A 49 -4.50 7.05 4.16
CA LEU A 49 -3.83 6.83 2.89
C LEU A 49 -4.68 7.34 1.73
N ARG A 50 -4.02 7.90 0.72
CA ARG A 50 -4.63 8.25 -0.57
C ARG A 50 -3.69 7.77 -1.67
N ILE A 51 -4.14 6.80 -2.46
CA ILE A 51 -3.32 6.11 -3.46
C ILE A 51 -4.00 6.21 -4.83
N GLU A 52 -3.23 6.63 -5.83
CA GLU A 52 -3.69 6.83 -7.21
C GLU A 52 -3.20 5.66 -8.07
N HIS A 53 -3.93 4.53 -8.03
CA HIS A 53 -3.58 3.36 -8.82
C HIS A 53 -4.82 2.51 -9.12
N TRP A 54 -4.84 1.88 -10.30
CA TRP A 54 -6.00 1.13 -10.78
C TRP A 54 -6.31 -0.10 -9.90
N ASP A 55 -5.28 -0.79 -9.37
CA ASP A 55 -5.46 -1.95 -8.50
C ASP A 55 -6.14 -1.55 -7.18
N VAL A 56 -5.71 -0.41 -6.61
CA VAL A 56 -6.35 0.15 -5.42
C VAL A 56 -7.80 0.54 -5.73
N ALA A 57 -8.06 1.19 -6.86
CA ALA A 57 -9.42 1.54 -7.26
C ALA A 57 -10.33 0.31 -7.42
N PHE A 58 -9.80 -0.76 -8.02
CA PHE A 58 -10.51 -2.02 -8.19
C PHE A 58 -10.85 -2.67 -6.84
N ASN A 59 -9.89 -2.74 -5.92
CA ASN A 59 -10.11 -3.35 -4.61
C ASN A 59 -10.97 -2.46 -3.68
N HIS A 60 -10.86 -1.12 -3.77
CA HIS A 60 -11.80 -0.20 -3.13
C HIS A 60 -13.23 -0.47 -3.59
N GLY A 61 -13.47 -0.69 -4.88
CA GLY A 61 -14.80 -1.00 -5.41
C GLY A 61 -15.42 -2.25 -4.77
N LYS A 62 -14.63 -3.31 -4.58
CA LYS A 62 -15.08 -4.54 -3.89
C LYS A 62 -15.45 -4.26 -2.44
N THR A 63 -14.57 -3.61 -1.67
CA THR A 63 -14.81 -3.31 -0.25
C THR A 63 -16.03 -2.40 -0.07
N ALA A 64 -16.13 -1.33 -0.86
CA ALA A 64 -17.26 -0.40 -0.81
C ALA A 64 -18.59 -1.12 -1.11
N ALA A 65 -18.62 -1.98 -2.14
CA ALA A 65 -19.82 -2.75 -2.48
C ALA A 65 -20.23 -3.72 -1.35
N LEU A 66 -19.28 -4.40 -0.70
CA LEU A 66 -19.57 -5.26 0.45
C LEU A 66 -20.17 -4.47 1.61
N ASN A 67 -19.67 -3.26 1.88
CA ASN A 67 -20.17 -2.44 2.98
C ASN A 67 -21.51 -1.77 2.67
N MET A 68 -21.76 -1.38 1.42
CA MET A 68 -23.11 -1.01 0.97
C MET A 68 -24.13 -2.14 1.17
N LEU A 69 -23.69 -3.41 1.10
CA LEU A 69 -24.50 -4.60 1.38
C LEU A 69 -24.54 -4.98 2.87
N GLY A 70 -24.02 -4.14 3.77
CA GLY A 70 -24.07 -4.36 5.22
C GLY A 70 -23.10 -5.41 5.75
N ARG A 71 -22.00 -5.69 5.04
CA ARG A 71 -21.03 -6.73 5.45
C ARG A 71 -20.04 -6.30 6.53
N ASP A 72 -19.89 -5.00 6.80
CA ASP A 72 -18.97 -4.40 7.78
C ASP A 72 -17.55 -5.00 7.74
N VAL A 73 -16.92 -4.93 6.57
CA VAL A 73 -15.56 -5.42 6.34
C VAL A 73 -14.59 -4.25 6.11
N PRO A 74 -13.43 -4.23 6.79
CA PRO A 74 -12.41 -3.23 6.53
C PRO A 74 -11.71 -3.48 5.19
N HIS A 75 -11.15 -2.42 4.60
CA HIS A 75 -10.22 -2.52 3.48
C HIS A 75 -8.85 -2.96 3.99
N GLN A 76 -8.38 -4.14 3.56
CA GLN A 76 -7.20 -4.83 4.10
C GLN A 76 -6.09 -5.04 3.07
N GLU A 77 -6.14 -4.36 1.92
CA GLU A 77 -5.10 -4.52 0.90
C GLU A 77 -3.84 -3.72 1.25
N VAL A 78 -2.69 -4.29 0.91
CA VAL A 78 -1.42 -3.55 0.82
C VAL A 78 -1.37 -2.93 -0.58
N PRO A 79 -1.34 -1.58 -0.71
CA PRO A 79 -1.22 -0.92 -1.99
C PRO A 79 -0.08 -1.48 -2.86
N TYR A 80 -0.43 -1.77 -4.11
CA TYR A 80 0.50 -2.18 -5.15
C TYR A 80 0.52 -1.16 -6.29
N PHE A 81 1.70 -0.97 -6.85
CA PHE A 81 1.96 -0.10 -7.97
C PHE A 81 3.00 -0.74 -8.89
N TYR A 82 2.92 -0.47 -10.18
CA TYR A 82 3.99 -0.78 -11.12
C TYR A 82 4.23 0.34 -12.13
N SER A 83 5.43 0.36 -12.70
CA SER A 83 5.79 1.24 -13.81
C SER A 83 6.60 0.48 -14.86
N VAL A 84 6.17 0.55 -16.12
CA VAL A 84 6.89 -0.02 -17.26
C VAL A 84 7.74 1.06 -17.89
N LEU A 85 9.06 0.90 -17.85
CA LEU A 85 9.99 1.88 -18.39
C LEU A 85 10.45 1.47 -19.79
N ALA A 86 9.70 1.89 -20.82
CA ALA A 86 10.07 1.93 -22.24
C ALA A 86 11.11 0.88 -22.72
N GLY A 87 10.84 -0.41 -22.50
CA GLY A 87 11.67 -1.54 -22.97
C GLY A 87 12.86 -1.91 -22.07
N LEU A 88 13.10 -1.17 -20.99
CA LEU A 88 14.11 -1.51 -19.97
C LEU A 88 13.60 -2.61 -19.04
N GLY A 89 12.34 -2.52 -18.61
CA GLY A 89 11.74 -3.46 -17.67
C GLY A 89 10.57 -2.86 -16.91
N GLU A 90 10.16 -3.57 -15.86
CA GLU A 90 9.05 -3.22 -15.00
C GLU A 90 9.54 -3.07 -13.55
N LEU A 91 9.20 -1.93 -12.95
CA LEU A 91 9.31 -1.69 -11.52
C LEU A 91 8.00 -2.08 -10.87
N GLU A 92 8.07 -2.83 -9.78
CA GLU A 92 6.91 -3.20 -8.99
C GLU A 92 7.11 -2.82 -7.53
N TYR A 93 6.06 -2.35 -6.87
CA TYR A 93 6.13 -1.79 -5.53
C TYR A 93 4.95 -2.25 -4.69
N VAL A 94 5.21 -2.63 -3.44
CA VAL A 94 4.20 -2.80 -2.41
C VAL A 94 4.54 -1.92 -1.21
N GLY A 95 3.54 -1.26 -0.63
CA GLY A 95 3.71 -0.33 0.49
C GLY A 95 2.40 0.41 0.82
N PRO A 96 2.41 1.68 1.28
CA PRO A 96 3.52 2.64 1.14
C PRO A 96 4.40 2.81 2.39
N ALA A 97 5.68 3.03 2.15
CA ALA A 97 6.60 3.64 3.11
C ALA A 97 6.69 5.16 2.84
N TYR A 98 6.17 5.98 3.75
CA TYR A 98 6.38 7.44 3.71
C TYR A 98 7.63 7.87 4.46
N GLU A 99 8.07 7.07 5.43
CA GLU A 99 9.26 7.28 6.24
C GLU A 99 9.95 5.92 6.43
N TRP A 100 11.28 5.92 6.37
CA TRP A 100 12.14 4.76 6.64
C TRP A 100 13.49 5.25 7.18
N ASP A 101 14.18 4.40 7.93
CA ASP A 101 15.52 4.67 8.47
C ASP A 101 16.57 3.64 8.03
N GLU A 102 16.12 2.57 7.37
CA GLU A 102 16.99 1.49 6.88
C GLU A 102 16.49 0.99 5.52
N GLU A 103 17.46 0.70 4.64
CA GLU A 103 17.24 0.04 3.36
C GLU A 103 18.06 -1.24 3.32
N ILE A 104 17.44 -2.35 2.92
CA ILE A 104 18.13 -3.62 2.69
C ILE A 104 17.97 -3.94 1.20
N VAL A 105 19.08 -4.19 0.51
CA VAL A 105 19.06 -4.54 -0.91
C VAL A 105 19.34 -6.03 -1.08
N ARG A 106 18.47 -6.70 -1.83
CA ARG A 106 18.67 -8.04 -2.37
C ARG A 106 19.05 -7.95 -3.82
N GLY A 107 20.08 -8.70 -4.25
CA GLY A 107 20.48 -8.75 -5.65
C GLY A 107 21.35 -7.56 -6.08
N SER A 108 21.21 -7.12 -7.33
CA SER A 108 22.10 -6.13 -7.94
C SER A 108 21.33 -5.12 -8.80
N PHE A 109 21.61 -3.84 -8.57
CA PHE A 109 21.15 -2.75 -9.44
C PHE A 109 21.79 -2.80 -10.83
N GLU A 110 23.07 -3.19 -10.90
CA GLU A 110 23.82 -3.26 -12.17
C GLU A 110 23.29 -4.37 -13.09
N GLU A 111 22.86 -5.49 -12.49
CA GLU A 111 22.28 -6.63 -13.22
C GLU A 111 20.78 -6.46 -13.49
N ALA A 112 20.18 -5.35 -13.04
CA ALA A 112 18.75 -5.10 -13.12
C ALA A 112 17.94 -6.28 -12.58
N SER A 113 18.33 -6.77 -11.39
CA SER A 113 17.63 -7.84 -10.66
C SER A 113 17.79 -7.59 -9.18
N PHE A 114 16.87 -6.82 -8.60
CA PHE A 114 16.96 -6.42 -7.20
C PHE A 114 15.61 -6.26 -6.52
N THR A 115 15.64 -6.33 -5.19
CA THR A 115 14.58 -5.88 -4.31
C THR A 115 15.18 -4.93 -3.29
N ASN A 116 14.66 -3.70 -3.21
CA ASN A 116 14.96 -2.77 -2.14
C ASN A 116 13.84 -2.83 -1.09
N TRP A 117 14.18 -3.24 0.12
CA TRP A 117 13.29 -3.32 1.27
C TRP A 117 13.43 -2.05 2.11
N TYR A 118 12.33 -1.35 2.36
CA TYR A 118 12.31 -0.14 3.19
C TYR A 118 11.82 -0.49 4.59
N LEU A 119 12.64 -0.21 5.60
CA LEU A 119 12.35 -0.52 6.99
C LEU A 119 12.26 0.76 7.83
N LYS A 120 11.35 0.73 8.81
CA LYS A 120 11.24 1.75 9.85
C LYS A 120 11.22 1.06 11.21
N ASP A 121 12.17 1.39 12.08
CA ASP A 121 12.32 0.77 13.40
C ASP A 121 12.39 -0.77 13.31
N GLY A 122 13.04 -1.28 12.26
CA GLY A 122 13.16 -2.71 11.97
C GLY A 122 11.92 -3.39 11.38
N VAL A 123 10.81 -2.69 11.17
CA VAL A 123 9.59 -3.21 10.53
C VAL A 123 9.61 -2.90 9.03
N VAL A 124 9.29 -3.90 8.19
CA VAL A 124 9.15 -3.68 6.74
C VAL A 124 7.94 -2.81 6.46
N LYS A 125 8.15 -1.70 5.74
CA LYS A 125 7.09 -0.76 5.34
C LYS A 125 6.80 -0.78 3.85
N ALA A 126 7.77 -1.15 3.03
CA ALA A 126 7.59 -1.31 1.60
C ALA A 126 8.68 -2.19 0.98
N ALA A 127 8.44 -2.63 -0.26
CA ALA A 127 9.46 -3.22 -1.12
C ALA A 127 9.30 -2.71 -2.55
N LEU A 128 10.42 -2.39 -3.19
CA LEU A 128 10.51 -2.07 -4.62
C LEU A 128 11.33 -3.16 -5.31
N THR A 129 10.75 -3.81 -6.31
CA THR A 129 11.41 -4.89 -7.06
C THR A 129 11.64 -4.48 -8.51
N TRP A 130 12.74 -4.97 -9.09
CA TRP A 130 12.99 -5.03 -10.52
C TRP A 130 13.48 -6.43 -10.85
N GLY A 131 12.78 -7.16 -11.72
CA GLY A 131 13.15 -8.53 -12.10
C GLY A 131 13.04 -9.57 -10.97
N ARG A 132 12.43 -9.20 -9.84
CA ARG A 132 12.28 -10.04 -8.63
C ARG A 132 10.85 -10.03 -8.08
N SER A 133 9.85 -10.08 -8.95
CA SER A 133 8.41 -10.06 -8.60
C SER A 133 8.00 -11.15 -7.59
N ALA A 134 8.76 -12.26 -7.52
CA ALA A 134 8.56 -13.32 -6.54
C ALA A 134 8.69 -12.83 -5.09
N ASP A 135 9.42 -11.74 -4.84
CA ASP A 135 9.61 -11.17 -3.51
C ASP A 135 8.38 -10.36 -3.02
N LEU A 136 7.44 -10.00 -3.93
CA LEU A 136 6.29 -9.14 -3.60
C LEU A 136 5.34 -9.78 -2.59
N GLU A 137 5.09 -11.09 -2.69
CA GLU A 137 4.22 -11.80 -1.75
C GLU A 137 4.84 -11.88 -0.35
N ALA A 138 6.16 -12.09 -0.27
CA ALA A 138 6.89 -12.03 0.99
C ALA A 138 6.82 -10.61 1.59
N ALA A 139 6.99 -9.57 0.77
CA ALA A 139 6.86 -8.18 1.20
C ALA A 139 5.45 -7.86 1.74
N ARG A 140 4.39 -8.26 1.04
CA ARG A 140 3.00 -8.09 1.54
C ARG A 140 2.82 -8.73 2.90
N LYS A 141 3.29 -9.96 3.07
CA LYS A 141 3.19 -10.68 4.34
C LYS A 141 3.92 -9.94 5.46
N LEU A 142 5.16 -9.53 5.24
CA LEU A 142 5.96 -8.82 6.25
C LEU A 142 5.33 -7.47 6.63
N ILE A 143 4.75 -6.75 5.67
CA ILE A 143 4.04 -5.48 5.91
C ILE A 143 2.78 -5.72 6.76
N VAL A 144 1.99 -6.75 6.43
CA VAL A 144 0.78 -7.10 7.19
C VAL A 144 1.12 -7.60 8.60
N ASP A 145 2.17 -8.40 8.73
CA ASP A 145 2.63 -8.92 10.03
C ASP A 145 3.11 -7.78 10.94
N GLY A 146 3.69 -6.72 10.38
CA GLY A 146 4.00 -5.46 11.08
C GLY A 146 5.02 -5.59 12.21
N ALA A 147 5.73 -6.72 12.30
CA ALA A 147 6.68 -7.03 13.36
C ALA A 147 8.12 -6.60 12.99
N PRO A 148 8.93 -6.16 13.97
CA PRO A 148 10.35 -5.93 13.74
C PRO A 148 11.07 -7.23 13.36
N LEU A 149 11.95 -7.16 12.37
CA LEU A 149 12.73 -8.30 11.92
C LEU A 149 13.88 -8.62 12.88
N ASP A 150 14.05 -9.91 13.17
CA ASP A 150 15.26 -10.42 13.82
C ASP A 150 16.46 -10.44 12.85
N GLU A 151 17.66 -10.71 13.39
CA GLU A 151 18.90 -10.72 12.62
C GLU A 151 18.89 -11.75 11.48
N ARG A 152 18.25 -12.90 11.69
CA ARG A 152 18.15 -13.95 10.67
C ARG A 152 17.25 -13.53 9.52
N GLN A 153 16.09 -12.94 9.83
CA GLN A 153 15.15 -12.42 8.85
C GLN A 153 15.80 -11.29 8.04
N ARG A 154 16.52 -10.37 8.70
CA ARG A 154 17.28 -9.29 8.03
C ARG A 154 18.33 -9.84 7.08
N ALA A 155 19.13 -10.81 7.52
CA ALA A 155 20.13 -11.46 6.66
C ALA A 155 19.48 -12.15 5.45
N ALA A 156 18.35 -12.82 5.65
CA ALA A 156 17.60 -13.45 4.56
C ALA A 156 17.10 -12.42 3.55
N LEU A 157 16.66 -11.22 3.98
CA LEU A 157 16.24 -10.17 3.05
C LEU A 157 17.37 -9.72 2.12
N ALA A 158 18.63 -9.71 2.56
CA ALA A 158 19.78 -9.37 1.74
C ALA A 158 20.27 -10.52 0.84
N ASP A 159 19.94 -11.77 1.16
CA ASP A 159 20.43 -12.95 0.45
C ASP A 159 19.75 -13.09 -0.94
N PRO A 160 20.51 -13.01 -2.06
CA PRO A 160 19.94 -13.14 -3.40
C PRO A 160 19.46 -14.56 -3.73
N SER A 161 19.88 -15.57 -2.96
CA SER A 161 19.51 -16.98 -3.13
C SER A 161 18.26 -17.42 -2.36
N SER A 162 17.75 -16.54 -1.49
CA SER A 162 16.55 -16.76 -0.69
C SER A 162 15.25 -16.57 -1.47
#